data_AF-A0A1G0HA33-F1
#
_entry.id   AF-A0A1G0HA33-F1
#
_cell.length_a   1.000
_cell.length_b   1.000
_cell.length_c   1.000
_cell.angle_alpha   90.00
_cell.angle_beta   90.00
_cell.angle_gamma   90.00
#
_symmetry.space_group_name_H-M   'P 1'
#
loop_
_entity.id
_entity.type
_entity.pdbx_description
1 polymer ?
#
loop_
_entity_poly.entity_id
_entity_poly.type
_entity_poly.pdbx_seq_one_letter_code
_entity_poly.pdbx_strand_id
1 'polypeptide(L)'
;MLSRVKPQEKELFDIPLDFSHVTVASIQLLLAQIKQLYIETYDQVAALLNSPEKINFATAVQPLINLGIYTQKAQTLCTLPKDVHTDEVVRQASADAATGIAKLHIACQQREDVFQVLCQYETGTYQTEKLQLHPECVRYFDFTMRDYKRNGLYINDREKKRKNYAN
;
A
#
# COMPACT_ATOMS: atom_id res chain seq x y z
N MET A 1 17.61 -1.35 -11.27
CA MET A 1 17.22 -0.26 -12.20
C MET A 1 15.95 0.33 -11.62
N LEU A 2 15.98 1.55 -11.08
CA LEU A 2 14.77 2.21 -10.58
C LEU A 2 13.77 2.30 -11.73
N SER A 3 12.58 1.71 -11.57
CA SER A 3 11.48 1.97 -12.49
C SER A 3 11.30 3.48 -12.61
N ARG A 4 10.99 3.98 -13.81
CA ARG A 4 10.64 5.40 -14.00
C ARG A 4 9.55 5.75 -12.98
N VAL A 5 9.88 6.59 -12.01
CA VAL A 5 8.93 7.10 -11.02
C VAL A 5 7.81 7.79 -11.80
N LYS A 6 6.57 7.38 -11.56
CA LYS A 6 5.42 7.98 -12.25
C LYS A 6 5.31 9.46 -11.83
N PRO A 7 4.82 10.36 -12.70
CA PRO A 7 4.69 11.77 -12.35
C PRO A 7 3.95 12.03 -11.03
N GLN A 8 2.87 11.27 -10.77
CA GLN A 8 2.08 11.36 -9.54
C GLN A 8 2.84 10.87 -8.29
N GLU A 9 3.64 9.81 -8.40
CA GLU A 9 4.50 9.32 -7.32
C GLU A 9 5.53 10.39 -6.93
N LYS A 10 6.14 11.00 -7.94
CA LYS A 10 7.13 12.07 -7.76
C LYS A 10 6.49 13.31 -7.13
N GLU A 11 5.30 13.69 -7.59
CA GLU A 11 4.55 14.82 -7.04
C GLU A 11 4.36 14.66 -5.53
N LEU A 12 3.82 13.53 -5.08
CA LEU A 12 3.59 13.29 -3.64
C LEU A 12 4.89 13.19 -2.83
N PHE A 13 5.95 12.61 -3.42
CA PHE A 13 7.24 12.47 -2.77
C PHE A 13 7.94 13.82 -2.54
N ASP A 14 7.86 14.72 -3.52
CA ASP A 14 8.53 16.01 -3.51
C ASP A 14 7.79 17.06 -2.67
N ILE A 15 6.58 16.77 -2.16
CA ILE A 15 5.84 17.66 -1.27
C ILE A 15 6.69 18.02 -0.04
N PRO A 16 6.80 19.31 0.33
CA PRO A 16 7.42 19.70 1.59
C PRO A 16 6.48 19.38 2.77
N LEU A 17 7.06 18.96 3.90
CA LEU A 17 6.32 18.87 5.16
C LEU A 17 6.13 20.28 5.74
N ASP A 18 5.26 21.05 5.12
CA ASP A 18 4.91 22.41 5.52
C ASP A 18 3.45 22.49 6.02
N PHE A 19 3.28 22.84 7.29
CA PHE A 19 1.98 22.93 7.94
C PHE A 19 1.39 24.35 7.91
N SER A 20 2.14 25.39 7.54
CA SER A 20 1.62 26.78 7.59
C SER A 20 0.55 27.06 6.54
N HIS A 21 0.43 26.20 5.53
CA HIS A 21 -0.52 26.35 4.43
C HIS A 21 -1.54 25.21 4.34
N VAL A 22 -1.71 24.43 5.41
CA VAL A 22 -2.71 23.37 5.45
C VAL A 22 -4.10 23.97 5.54
N THR A 23 -4.88 23.76 4.49
CA THR A 23 -6.28 24.16 4.36
C THR A 23 -7.17 22.94 4.11
N VAL A 24 -8.48 23.08 4.30
CA VAL A 24 -9.47 22.03 3.95
C VAL A 24 -9.30 21.56 2.51
N ALA A 25 -9.12 22.49 1.56
CA ALA A 25 -8.94 22.17 0.14
C ALA A 25 -7.65 21.36 -0.10
N SER A 26 -6.54 21.74 0.54
CA SER A 26 -5.28 21.00 0.42
C SER A 26 -5.40 19.58 1.01
N ILE A 27 -6.09 19.40 2.14
CA ILE A 27 -6.32 18.08 2.75
C ILE A 27 -7.13 17.20 1.80
N GLN A 28 -8.19 17.74 1.20
CA GLN A 28 -9.04 17.01 0.26
C GLN A 28 -8.28 16.61 -1.01
N LEU A 29 -7.46 17.51 -1.55
CA LEU A 29 -6.61 17.24 -2.72
C LEU A 29 -5.63 16.10 -2.43
N LEU A 30 -4.87 16.21 -1.33
CA LEU A 30 -3.90 15.20 -0.92
C LEU A 30 -4.57 13.84 -0.66
N LEU A 31 -5.73 13.83 -0.01
CA LEU A 31 -6.50 12.60 0.22
C LEU A 31 -6.90 11.93 -1.11
N ALA A 32 -7.33 12.71 -2.09
CA ALA A 32 -7.69 12.19 -3.41
C ALA A 32 -6.46 11.59 -4.13
N GLN A 33 -5.32 12.28 -4.10
CA GLN A 33 -4.07 11.80 -4.69
C GLN A 33 -3.56 10.52 -4.00
N ILE A 34 -3.61 10.47 -2.67
CA ILE A 34 -3.25 9.26 -1.90
C ILE A 34 -4.15 8.09 -2.30
N LYS A 35 -5.48 8.29 -2.32
CA LYS A 35 -6.43 7.24 -2.72
C LYS A 35 -6.14 6.71 -4.11
N GLN A 36 -5.92 7.61 -5.07
CA GLN A 36 -5.63 7.23 -6.45
C GLN A 36 -4.37 6.38 -6.53
N LEU A 37 -3.26 6.83 -5.91
CA LEU A 37 -1.99 6.12 -5.97
C LEU A 37 -2.05 4.75 -5.28
N TYR A 38 -2.78 4.63 -4.16
CA TYR A 38 -3.02 3.36 -3.50
C TYR A 38 -3.78 2.39 -4.42
N ILE A 39 -4.89 2.82 -5.00
CA ILE A 39 -5.71 1.98 -5.88
C ILE A 39 -4.89 1.51 -7.08
N GLU A 40 -4.22 2.43 -7.79
CA GLU A 40 -3.41 2.10 -8.96
C GLU A 40 -2.27 1.15 -8.65
N THR A 41 -1.59 1.32 -7.51
CA THR A 41 -0.47 0.45 -7.13
C THR A 41 -0.98 -0.96 -6.80
N TYR A 42 -2.07 -1.07 -6.05
CA TYR A 42 -2.66 -2.38 -5.72
C TYR A 42 -3.20 -3.07 -6.96
N ASP A 43 -3.82 -2.34 -7.89
CA ASP A 43 -4.29 -2.88 -9.17
C ASP A 43 -3.12 -3.32 -10.07
N GLN A 44 -2.02 -2.57 -10.09
CA GLN A 44 -0.79 -2.96 -10.80
C GLN A 44 -0.21 -4.27 -10.25
N VAL A 45 -0.17 -4.42 -8.93
CA VAL A 45 0.32 -5.66 -8.30
C VAL A 45 -0.63 -6.81 -8.60
N ALA A 46 -1.95 -6.62 -8.44
CA ALA A 46 -2.95 -7.64 -8.73
C ALA A 46 -2.91 -8.12 -10.20
N ALA A 47 -2.63 -7.22 -11.14
CA ALA A 47 -2.54 -7.56 -12.56
C ALA A 47 -1.43 -8.59 -12.88
N LEU A 48 -0.45 -8.78 -11.99
CA LEU A 48 0.59 -9.81 -12.13
C LEU A 48 0.04 -11.24 -12.10
N LEU A 49 -1.18 -11.46 -11.59
CA LEU A 49 -1.85 -12.77 -11.70
C LEU A 49 -2.00 -13.22 -13.16
N ASN A 50 -2.06 -12.28 -14.10
CA ASN A 50 -2.14 -12.57 -15.54
C ASN A 50 -0.77 -12.82 -16.19
N SER A 51 0.32 -12.67 -15.44
CA SER A 51 1.70 -12.89 -15.92
C SER A 51 2.58 -13.43 -14.78
N PRO A 52 2.34 -14.67 -14.29
CA PRO A 52 3.05 -15.23 -13.15
C PRO A 52 4.58 -15.26 -13.29
N GLU A 53 5.09 -15.37 -14.52
CA GLU A 53 6.51 -15.33 -14.84
C GLU A 53 7.20 -14.00 -14.51
N LYS A 54 6.42 -12.93 -14.34
CA LYS A 54 6.92 -11.60 -13.98
C LYS A 54 6.91 -11.35 -12.47
N ILE A 55 6.44 -12.29 -11.66
CA ILE A 55 6.35 -12.13 -10.21
C ILE A 55 7.74 -12.27 -9.58
N ASN A 56 8.26 -11.16 -9.04
CA ASN A 56 9.53 -11.06 -8.32
C ASN A 56 9.45 -9.90 -7.31
N PHE A 57 10.50 -9.70 -6.50
CA PHE A 57 10.51 -8.62 -5.50
C PHE A 57 10.20 -7.25 -6.11
N ALA A 58 10.84 -6.94 -7.26
CA ALA A 58 10.75 -5.64 -7.89
C ALA A 58 9.35 -5.32 -8.45
N THR A 59 8.58 -6.34 -8.83
CA THR A 59 7.24 -6.17 -9.39
C THR A 59 6.13 -6.37 -8.36
N ALA A 60 6.30 -7.27 -7.40
CA ALA A 60 5.24 -7.63 -6.44
C ALA A 60 5.35 -6.90 -5.10
N VAL A 61 6.57 -6.66 -4.60
CA VAL A 61 6.80 -6.15 -3.24
C VAL A 61 7.27 -4.70 -3.24
N GLN A 62 8.24 -4.36 -4.09
CA GLN A 62 8.81 -3.01 -4.16
C GLN A 62 7.76 -1.91 -4.44
N PRO A 63 6.73 -2.11 -5.28
CA PRO A 63 5.70 -1.09 -5.48
C PRO A 63 4.93 -0.77 -4.19
N LEU A 64 4.68 -1.78 -3.33
CA LEU A 64 4.00 -1.58 -2.04
C LEU A 64 4.87 -0.80 -1.05
N ILE A 65 6.19 -1.05 -1.05
CA ILE A 65 7.15 -0.27 -0.26
C ILE A 65 7.17 1.18 -0.75
N ASN A 66 7.32 1.37 -2.06
CA ASN A 66 7.39 2.68 -2.69
C ASN A 66 6.12 3.50 -2.42
N LEU A 67 4.94 2.88 -2.47
CA LEU A 67 3.67 3.53 -2.14
C LEU A 67 3.68 4.15 -0.74
N GLY A 68 4.20 3.43 0.26
CA GLY A 68 4.37 3.97 1.61
C GLY A 68 5.31 5.17 1.63
N ILE A 69 6.46 5.06 0.97
CA ILE A 69 7.46 6.14 0.87
C ILE A 69 6.87 7.40 0.23
N TYR A 70 6.23 7.26 -0.94
CA TYR A 70 5.74 8.38 -1.71
C TYR A 70 4.55 9.08 -1.05
N THR A 71 3.71 8.36 -0.32
CA THR A 71 2.52 8.95 0.31
C THR A 71 2.77 9.45 1.74
N GLN A 72 3.87 9.10 2.40
CA GLN A 72 4.08 9.38 3.83
C GLN A 72 3.93 10.86 4.20
N LYS A 73 4.52 11.77 3.42
CA LYS A 73 4.46 13.22 3.71
C LYS A 73 3.04 13.75 3.54
N ALA A 74 2.38 13.39 2.44
CA ALA A 74 0.99 13.76 2.19
C ALA A 74 0.04 13.22 3.27
N GLN A 75 0.21 11.96 3.69
CA GLN A 75 -0.55 11.39 4.80
C GLN A 75 -0.33 12.17 6.10
N THR A 76 0.92 12.56 6.39
CA THR A 76 1.25 13.36 7.58
C THR A 76 0.57 14.73 7.53
N LEU A 77 0.60 15.42 6.39
CA LEU A 77 -0.09 16.69 6.18
C LEU A 77 -1.62 16.57 6.28
N CYS A 78 -2.19 15.43 5.88
CA CYS A 78 -3.62 15.17 6.02
C CYS A 78 -4.04 14.86 7.46
N THR A 79 -3.20 14.19 8.25
CA THR A 79 -3.63 13.52 9.49
C THR A 79 -3.15 14.15 10.78
N LEU A 80 -2.00 14.83 10.78
CA LEU A 80 -1.51 15.54 11.97
C LEU A 80 -2.36 16.78 12.35
N PRO A 81 -2.91 17.58 11.40
CA PRO A 81 -3.64 18.80 11.75
C PRO A 81 -4.81 18.58 12.69
N LYS A 82 -5.47 17.42 12.68
CA LYS A 82 -6.57 17.10 13.60
C LYS A 82 -6.19 17.27 15.08
N ASP A 83 -4.91 17.08 15.43
CA ASP A 83 -4.42 17.11 16.80
C ASP A 83 -3.81 18.47 17.18
N VAL A 84 -3.37 19.28 16.21
CA VAL A 84 -2.52 20.46 16.46
C VAL A 84 -2.99 21.77 15.82
N HIS A 85 -3.88 21.72 14.83
CA HIS A 85 -4.30 22.92 14.10
C HIS A 85 -5.27 23.78 14.94
N THR A 86 -5.16 25.11 14.85
CA THR A 86 -5.97 26.03 15.67
C THR A 86 -7.40 26.21 15.14
N ASP A 87 -7.59 26.13 13.82
CA ASP A 87 -8.91 26.17 13.16
C ASP A 87 -9.65 24.81 13.29
N GLU A 88 -10.86 24.84 13.84
CA GLU A 88 -11.74 23.69 14.02
C GLU A 88 -12.15 23.03 12.72
N VAL A 89 -12.42 23.81 11.66
CA VAL A 89 -12.87 23.28 10.37
C VAL A 89 -11.74 22.47 9.71
N VAL A 90 -10.50 22.95 9.84
CA VAL A 90 -9.31 22.23 9.37
C VAL A 90 -9.08 20.96 10.20
N ARG A 91 -9.25 21.02 11.53
CA ARG A 91 -9.15 19.82 12.38
C ARG A 91 -10.17 18.76 11.98
N GLN A 92 -11.42 19.15 11.74
CA GLN A 92 -12.47 18.22 11.33
C GLN A 92 -12.15 17.58 9.97
N ALA A 93 -11.75 18.38 8.98
CA ALA A 93 -11.34 17.87 7.66
C ALA A 93 -10.16 16.89 7.77
N SER A 94 -9.21 17.14 8.66
CA SER A 94 -8.07 16.26 8.94
C SER A 94 -8.51 14.95 9.62
N ALA A 95 -9.44 14.99 10.58
CA ALA A 95 -10.00 13.81 11.22
C ALA A 95 -10.76 12.91 10.22
N ASP A 96 -11.53 13.53 9.32
CA ASP A 96 -12.24 12.83 8.25
C ASP A 96 -11.26 12.20 7.25
N ALA A 97 -10.19 12.92 6.90
CA ALA A 97 -9.13 12.39 6.04
C ALA A 97 -8.39 11.22 6.69
N ALA A 98 -8.07 11.30 7.99
CA ALA A 98 -7.45 10.20 8.74
C ALA A 98 -8.34 8.94 8.73
N THR A 99 -9.64 9.11 8.95
CA THR A 99 -10.62 8.01 8.85
C THR A 99 -10.67 7.44 7.43
N GLY A 100 -10.64 8.30 6.41
CA GLY A 100 -10.62 7.92 5.01
C GLY A 100 -9.38 7.11 4.62
N ILE A 101 -8.20 7.54 5.08
CA ILE A 101 -6.92 6.84 4.85
C ILE A 101 -6.92 5.49 5.57
N ALA A 102 -7.38 5.43 6.82
CA ALA A 102 -7.47 4.16 7.56
C ALA A 102 -8.38 3.15 6.85
N LYS A 103 -9.55 3.58 6.37
CA LYS A 103 -10.47 2.73 5.58
C LYS A 103 -9.83 2.26 4.28
N LEU A 104 -9.10 3.14 3.59
CA LEU A 104 -8.37 2.80 2.37
C LEU A 104 -7.31 1.73 2.64
N HIS A 105 -6.49 1.89 3.69
CA HIS A 105 -5.46 0.92 4.06
C HIS A 105 -6.07 -0.45 4.34
N ILE A 106 -7.15 -0.50 5.12
CA ILE A 106 -7.87 -1.76 5.40
C ILE A 106 -8.38 -2.38 4.10
N ALA A 107 -9.05 -1.61 3.23
CA ALA A 107 -9.59 -2.12 1.97
C ALA A 107 -8.48 -2.70 1.08
N CYS A 108 -7.34 -2.01 0.96
CA CYS A 108 -6.19 -2.48 0.20
C CYS A 108 -5.54 -3.73 0.84
N GLN A 109 -5.39 -3.77 2.17
CA GLN A 109 -4.83 -4.92 2.87
C GLN A 109 -5.74 -6.16 2.86
N GLN A 110 -7.03 -5.98 2.56
CA GLN A 110 -8.01 -7.06 2.39
C GLN A 110 -8.14 -7.55 0.93
N ARG A 111 -7.33 -7.02 -0.01
CA ARG A 111 -7.32 -7.44 -1.41
C ARG A 111 -6.76 -8.86 -1.56
N GLU A 112 -7.65 -9.81 -1.84
CA GLU A 112 -7.32 -11.23 -2.01
C GLU A 112 -6.43 -11.50 -3.24
N ASP A 113 -6.65 -10.78 -4.34
CA ASP A 113 -5.88 -10.88 -5.57
C ASP A 113 -4.41 -10.46 -5.36
N VAL A 114 -4.17 -9.36 -4.66
CA VAL A 114 -2.82 -8.96 -4.26
C VAL A 114 -2.20 -10.00 -3.33
N PHE A 115 -2.97 -10.53 -2.36
CA PHE A 115 -2.46 -11.59 -1.50
C PHE A 115 -2.08 -12.86 -2.28
N GLN A 116 -2.84 -13.24 -3.32
CA GLN A 116 -2.50 -14.36 -4.19
C GLN A 116 -1.17 -14.15 -4.92
N VAL A 117 -0.91 -12.94 -5.42
CA VAL A 117 0.38 -12.58 -6.03
C VAL A 117 1.53 -12.74 -5.03
N LEU A 118 1.35 -12.24 -3.80
CA LEU A 118 2.37 -12.36 -2.76
C LEU A 118 2.61 -13.81 -2.33
N CYS A 119 1.58 -14.65 -2.30
CA CYS A 119 1.71 -16.09 -2.09
C CYS A 119 2.49 -16.77 -3.23
N GLN A 120 2.22 -16.41 -4.49
CA GLN A 120 2.99 -16.93 -5.64
C GLN A 120 4.45 -16.48 -5.58
N TYR A 121 4.72 -15.26 -5.12
CA TYR A 121 6.07 -14.81 -4.86
C TYR A 121 6.73 -15.63 -3.73
N GLU A 122 6.05 -15.81 -2.59
CA GLU A 122 6.54 -16.57 -1.40
C GLU A 122 6.96 -18.00 -1.76
N THR A 123 6.16 -18.69 -2.59
CA THR A 123 6.41 -20.07 -3.01
C THR A 123 7.28 -20.20 -4.25
N GLY A 124 7.40 -19.14 -5.06
CA GLY A 124 8.17 -19.08 -6.28
C GLY A 124 9.57 -18.47 -6.08
N THR A 125 9.78 -17.30 -6.68
CA THR A 125 11.10 -16.64 -6.79
C THR A 125 11.67 -16.12 -5.47
N TYR A 126 10.86 -16.01 -4.41
CA TYR A 126 11.32 -15.50 -3.12
C TYR A 126 12.49 -16.30 -2.52
N GLN A 127 12.48 -17.64 -2.63
CA GLN A 127 13.50 -18.48 -1.98
C GLN A 127 14.90 -18.26 -2.55
N THR A 128 15.01 -17.93 -3.83
CA THR A 128 16.28 -17.61 -4.48
C THR A 128 16.65 -16.13 -4.28
N GLU A 129 15.68 -15.22 -4.40
CA GLU A 129 15.92 -13.78 -4.25
C GLU A 129 16.31 -13.38 -2.83
N LYS A 130 15.72 -13.98 -1.79
CA LYS A 130 16.02 -13.62 -0.38
C LYS A 130 17.49 -13.76 0.00
N LEU A 131 18.26 -14.56 -0.73
CA LEU A 131 19.70 -14.74 -0.52
C LEU A 131 20.52 -13.53 -1.02
N GLN A 132 19.95 -12.75 -1.94
CA GLN A 132 20.59 -11.59 -2.58
C GLN A 132 19.96 -10.27 -2.13
N LEU A 133 18.73 -10.30 -1.61
CA LEU A 133 18.03 -9.12 -1.10
C LEU A 133 18.69 -8.60 0.19
N HIS A 134 18.54 -7.29 0.41
CA HIS A 134 18.93 -6.68 1.67
C HIS A 134 18.11 -7.28 2.83
N PRO A 135 18.70 -7.51 4.02
CA PRO A 135 17.97 -8.12 5.15
C PRO A 135 16.69 -7.38 5.55
N GLU A 136 16.65 -6.07 5.36
CA GLU A 136 15.44 -5.26 5.60
C GLU A 136 14.31 -5.58 4.62
N CYS A 137 14.63 -5.83 3.34
CA CYS A 137 13.65 -6.22 2.33
C CYS A 137 13.03 -7.60 2.66
N VAL A 138 13.88 -8.54 3.08
CA VAL A 138 13.44 -9.87 3.54
C VAL A 138 12.52 -9.73 4.74
N ARG A 139 12.94 -8.97 5.76
CA ARG A 139 12.15 -8.70 6.96
C ARG A 139 10.81 -8.03 6.64
N TYR A 140 10.80 -7.04 5.74
CA TYR A 140 9.59 -6.36 5.32
C TYR A 140 8.58 -7.34 4.70
N PHE A 141 9.05 -8.21 3.80
CA PHE A 141 8.19 -9.19 3.15
C PHE A 141 7.65 -10.22 4.16
N ASP A 142 8.49 -10.74 5.05
CA ASP A 142 8.06 -11.69 6.09
C ASP A 142 6.98 -11.08 7.01
N PHE A 143 7.15 -9.82 7.41
CA PHE A 143 6.17 -9.09 8.23
C PHE A 143 4.86 -8.88 7.45
N THR A 144 4.97 -8.50 6.17
CA THR A 144 3.82 -8.31 5.29
C THR A 144 3.02 -9.61 5.18
N MET A 145 3.66 -10.73 4.87
CA MET A 145 3.00 -12.03 4.77
C MET A 145 2.37 -12.47 6.10
N ARG A 146 3.02 -12.18 7.23
CA ARG A 146 2.44 -12.43 8.56
C ARG A 146 1.17 -11.62 8.79
N ASP A 147 1.16 -10.35 8.42
CA ASP A 147 0.00 -9.47 8.63
C ASP A 147 -1.18 -9.87 7.73
N TYR A 148 -0.93 -10.24 6.47
CA TYR A 148 -1.94 -10.85 5.60
C TYR A 148 -2.54 -12.14 6.18
N LYS A 149 -1.71 -13.01 6.78
CA LYS A 149 -2.17 -14.23 7.46
C LYS A 149 -3.03 -13.91 8.70
N ARG A 150 -2.67 -12.88 9.48
CA ARG A 150 -3.45 -12.41 10.64
C ARG A 150 -4.79 -11.79 10.23
N ASN A 151 -4.83 -11.15 9.06
CA ASN A 151 -6.04 -10.54 8.49
C ASN A 151 -7.07 -11.56 7.98
N GLY A 152 -6.79 -12.87 8.08
CA GLY A 152 -7.74 -13.94 7.76
C GLY A 152 -7.79 -14.34 6.28
N LEU A 153 -7.07 -13.66 5.39
CA LEU A 153 -7.08 -13.94 3.95
C LEU A 153 -6.55 -15.33 3.60
N TYR A 154 -5.68 -15.88 4.44
CA TYR A 154 -5.18 -17.25 4.29
C TYR A 154 -6.23 -18.33 4.64
N ILE A 155 -7.21 -18.01 5.49
CA ILE A 155 -8.35 -18.90 5.80
C ILE A 155 -9.27 -18.97 4.57
N ASN A 156 -9.56 -17.82 3.96
CA ASN A 156 -10.38 -17.74 2.74
C ASN A 156 -9.76 -18.55 1.59
N ASP A 157 -8.44 -18.50 1.39
CA ASP A 157 -7.75 -19.29 0.35
C ASP A 157 -7.86 -20.81 0.59
N ARG A 158 -7.68 -21.27 1.84
CA ARG A 158 -7.82 -22.69 2.19
C ARG A 158 -9.25 -23.20 2.03
N GLU A 159 -10.24 -22.43 2.46
CA GLU A 159 -11.65 -22.81 2.30
C GLU A 159 -12.09 -22.85 0.84
N LYS A 160 -11.62 -21.89 0.01
CA LYS A 160 -11.86 -21.89 -1.44
C LYS A 160 -11.22 -23.12 -2.11
N LYS A 161 -9.97 -23.44 -1.78
CA LYS A 161 -9.32 -24.68 -2.26
C LYS A 161 -10.10 -25.92 -1.84
N ARG A 162 -10.54 -26.02 -0.57
CA ARG A 162 -11.33 -27.16 -0.09
C ARG A 162 -12.64 -27.36 -0.85
N LYS A 163 -13.34 -26.28 -1.22
CA LYS A 163 -14.58 -26.36 -2.03
C LYS A 163 -14.32 -26.82 -3.47
N ASN A 164 -13.19 -26.43 -4.08
CA ASN A 164 -12.87 -26.81 -5.45
C ASN A 164 -12.46 -28.29 -5.62
N TYR A 165 -11.99 -28.96 -4.55
CA TYR A 165 -11.70 -30.40 -4.56
C TYR A 165 -12.87 -31.30 -4.13
N ALA A 166 -14.01 -30.70 -3.76
CA ALA A 166 -15.21 -31.41 -3.32
C ALA A 166 -16.28 -31.56 -4.43
N ASN A 167 -15.96 -31.17 -5.67
CA ASN A 167 -16.79 -31.34 -6.86
C ASN A 167 -16.11 -32.28 -7.86
#